data_AF-A0A3D2FDB1-F1
#
_entry.id   AF-A0A3D2FDB1-F1
#
_cell.length_a   1.000
_cell.length_b   1.000
_cell.length_c   1.000
_cell.angle_alpha   90.00
_cell.angle_beta   90.00
_cell.angle_gamma   90.00
#
_symmetry.space_group_name_H-M   'P 1'
#
loop_
_entity.id
_entity.type
_entity.pdbx_description
1 polymer ?
#
loop_
_entity_poly.entity_id
_entity_poly.type
_entity_poly.pdbx_seq_one_letter_code
_entity_poly.pdbx_strand_id
1 'polypeptide(L)'
;GKDGDMPWHLPEDLKYFMRETMGGAMIMGRNTWDSLPHAPLKNRLNIVVTSKGCAAEHCVGSVDEAITLAITLGYHRIYGVGGAGIYAA
;
A
#
# COMPACT_ATOMS: atom_id res chain seq x y z
N GLY A 1 -11.71 -7.84 -2.49
CA GLY A 1 -12.33 -7.59 -3.79
C GLY A 1 -12.27 -8.87 -4.60
N LYS A 2 -13.31 -9.16 -5.38
CA LYS A 2 -13.26 -10.17 -6.44
C LYS A 2 -12.36 -9.59 -7.54
N ASP A 3 -11.33 -10.32 -7.96
CA ASP A 3 -10.38 -9.94 -9.04
C ASP A 3 -9.46 -8.72 -8.80
N GLY A 4 -9.11 -8.41 -7.55
CA GLY A 4 -8.07 -7.40 -7.27
C GLY A 4 -8.49 -5.94 -7.47
N ASP A 5 -9.72 -5.70 -7.94
CA ASP A 5 -10.31 -4.37 -7.98
C ASP A 5 -10.84 -3.93 -6.61
N MET A 6 -10.68 -2.64 -6.33
CA MET A 6 -11.35 -1.98 -5.21
C MET A 6 -12.87 -1.97 -5.49
N PRO A 7 -13.72 -2.49 -4.59
CA PRO A 7 -15.17 -2.58 -4.79
C PRO A 7 -15.91 -1.24 -4.95
N TRP A 8 -15.21 -0.11 -4.84
CA TRP A 8 -15.79 1.22 -4.75
C TRP A 8 -15.28 2.11 -5.89
N HIS A 9 -16.09 2.25 -6.93
CA HIS A 9 -15.94 3.25 -7.99
C HIS A 9 -16.61 4.58 -7.59
N LEU A 10 -16.26 5.11 -6.41
CA LEU A 10 -16.73 6.43 -5.98
C LEU A 10 -15.55 7.43 -6.04
N PRO A 11 -15.57 8.42 -6.97
CA PRO A 11 -14.49 9.39 -7.11
C PRO A 11 -14.24 10.21 -5.83
N GLU A 12 -15.29 10.41 -5.03
CA GLU A 12 -15.22 11.06 -3.73
C GLU A 12 -14.49 10.23 -2.68
N ASP A 13 -14.65 8.90 -2.70
CA ASP A 13 -13.91 7.99 -1.81
C ASP A 13 -12.42 7.99 -2.16
N LEU A 14 -12.06 8.08 -3.44
CA LEU A 14 -10.67 8.22 -3.86
C LEU A 14 -10.07 9.55 -3.34
N LYS A 15 -10.80 10.66 -3.45
CA LYS A 15 -10.35 11.96 -2.93
C LYS A 15 -10.22 11.95 -1.42
N TYR A 16 -11.17 11.33 -0.72
CA TYR A 16 -11.11 11.13 0.73
C TYR A 16 -9.89 10.31 1.12
N PHE A 17 -9.69 9.17 0.45
CA PHE A 17 -8.54 8.30 0.66
C PHE A 17 -7.22 9.02 0.39
N MET A 18 -7.11 9.79 -0.70
CA MET A 18 -5.91 10.58 -0.98
C MET A 18 -5.62 11.59 0.12
N ARG A 19 -6.64 12.32 0.58
CA ARG A 19 -6.51 13.31 1.66
C ARG A 19 -6.12 12.66 2.99
N GLU A 20 -6.71 11.51 3.31
CA GLU A 20 -6.46 10.79 4.54
C GLU A 20 -5.05 10.16 4.55
N THR A 21 -4.64 9.60 3.42
CA THR A 21 -3.37 8.86 3.32
C THR A 21 -2.16 9.73 3.07
N MET A 22 -2.34 11.03 2.81
CA MET A 22 -1.23 11.97 2.62
C MET A 22 -0.27 11.97 3.81
N GLY A 23 1.04 11.84 3.50
CA GLY A 23 2.10 11.76 4.51
C GLY A 23 2.12 10.45 5.30
N GLY A 24 1.31 9.45 4.93
CA GLY A 24 1.29 8.13 5.55
C GLY A 24 2.12 7.09 4.79
N ALA A 25 2.26 5.93 5.43
CA ALA A 25 2.81 4.72 4.85
C ALA A 25 1.71 3.84 4.25
N MET A 26 1.94 3.43 3.01
CA MET A 26 1.03 2.64 2.20
C MET A 26 1.61 1.24 2.03
N ILE A 27 1.05 0.29 2.75
CA ILE A 27 1.44 -1.12 2.69
C ILE A 27 0.49 -1.85 1.75
N MET A 28 1.05 -2.50 0.72
CA MET A 28 0.26 -3.19 -0.29
C MET A 28 0.96 -4.44 -0.81
N GLY A 29 0.20 -5.38 -1.37
CA GLY A 29 0.77 -6.53 -2.05
C GLY A 29 1.29 -6.19 -3.45
N ARG A 30 2.15 -7.05 -4.01
CA ARG A 30 2.70 -6.88 -5.38
C ARG A 30 1.61 -6.69 -6.45
N ASN A 31 0.56 -7.50 -6.45
CA ASN A 31 -0.49 -7.39 -7.47
C ASN A 31 -1.21 -6.04 -7.42
N THR A 32 -1.37 -5.46 -6.23
CA THR A 32 -1.93 -4.12 -6.05
C THR A 32 -0.98 -3.05 -6.56
N TRP A 33 0.32 -3.20 -6.30
CA TRP A 33 1.34 -2.31 -6.86
C TRP A 33 1.34 -2.32 -8.40
N ASP A 34 1.29 -3.52 -8.99
CA ASP A 34 1.29 -3.70 -10.44
C ASP A 34 0.00 -3.19 -11.11
N SER A 35 -1.12 -3.16 -10.38
CA SER A 35 -2.39 -2.64 -10.89
C SER A 35 -2.57 -1.13 -10.70
N LEU A 36 -1.65 -0.44 -9.99
CA LEU A 36 -1.74 1.00 -9.82
C LEU A 36 -1.53 1.71 -11.17
N PRO A 37 -2.45 2.61 -11.58
CA PRO A 37 -2.29 3.34 -12.83
C PRO A 37 -1.10 4.31 -12.80
N HIS A 38 -0.73 4.79 -11.60
CA HIS A 38 0.36 5.74 -11.38
C HIS A 38 1.14 5.40 -10.09
N ALA A 39 2.05 4.44 -10.19
CA ALA A 39 3.05 4.17 -9.16
C ALA A 39 4.33 4.99 -9.38
N PRO A 40 5.04 5.47 -8.34
CA PRO A 40 4.66 5.45 -6.92
C PRO A 40 3.59 6.49 -6.58
N LEU A 41 2.83 6.23 -5.51
CA LEU A 41 1.89 7.22 -4.96
C LEU A 41 2.68 8.39 -4.36
N LYS A 42 2.67 9.56 -5.03
CA LYS A 42 3.39 10.76 -4.57
C LYS A 42 3.04 11.16 -3.14
N ASN A 43 4.01 11.72 -2.42
CA ASN A 43 3.91 12.23 -1.04
C ASN A 43 3.45 11.20 0.00
N ARG A 44 3.71 9.93 -0.28
CA ARG A 44 3.42 8.78 0.58
C ARG A 44 4.58 7.81 0.54
N LEU A 45 4.83 7.14 1.66
CA LEU A 45 5.77 6.03 1.69
C LEU A 45 5.07 4.82 1.08
N ASN A 46 5.65 4.23 0.03
CA ASN A 46 5.09 3.06 -0.64
C ASN A 46 5.91 1.83 -0.25
N ILE A 47 5.27 0.86 0.40
CA ILE A 47 5.91 -0.39 0.82
C ILE A 47 5.15 -1.56 0.21
N VAL A 48 5.86 -2.38 -0.55
CA VAL A 48 5.28 -3.55 -1.21
C VAL A 48 5.71 -4.82 -0.48
N VAL A 49 4.74 -5.60 -0.03
CA VAL A 49 4.96 -6.90 0.60
C VAL A 49 4.94 -7.98 -0.48
N THR A 50 6.06 -8.67 -0.63
CA THR A 50 6.25 -9.67 -1.68
C THR A 50 7.43 -10.59 -1.36
N SER A 51 7.26 -11.88 -1.61
CA SER A 51 8.35 -12.86 -1.54
C SER A 51 9.27 -12.84 -2.78
N LYS A 52 8.91 -12.07 -3.81
CA LYS A 52 9.71 -11.82 -5.02
C LYS A 52 10.11 -10.35 -5.08
N GLY A 53 11.29 -10.02 -5.60
CA GLY A 53 11.71 -8.62 -5.79
C GLY A 53 10.69 -7.79 -6.58
N CYS A 54 10.65 -6.48 -6.33
CA CYS A 54 9.71 -5.56 -6.97
C CYS A 54 10.40 -4.24 -7.38
N ALA A 55 9.75 -3.46 -8.23
CA ALA A 55 10.27 -2.17 -8.70
C ALA A 55 9.97 -0.99 -7.74
N ALA A 56 9.32 -1.26 -6.61
CA ALA A 56 9.06 -0.24 -5.60
C ALA A 56 10.36 0.07 -4.82
N GLU A 57 10.44 1.28 -4.28
CA GLU A 57 11.58 1.69 -3.45
C GLU A 57 11.75 0.81 -2.21
N HIS A 58 10.64 0.36 -1.63
CA HIS A 58 10.64 -0.56 -0.50
C HIS A 58 9.87 -1.83 -0.84
N CYS A 59 10.59 -2.95 -0.96
CA CYS A 59 10.01 -4.29 -1.05
C CYS A 59 10.43 -5.09 0.19
N VAL A 60 9.47 -5.69 0.89
CA VAL A 60 9.71 -6.47 2.12
C VAL A 60 9.01 -7.81 2.06
N GLY A 61 9.46 -8.77 2.88
CA GLY A 61 8.96 -10.14 2.84
C GLY A 61 7.65 -10.36 3.58
N SER A 62 7.32 -9.48 4.54
CA SER A 62 6.16 -9.63 5.43
C SER A 62 5.51 -8.30 5.78
N VAL A 63 4.28 -8.36 6.32
CA VAL A 63 3.56 -7.17 6.81
C VAL A 63 4.23 -6.60 8.05
N ASP A 64 4.73 -7.45 8.95
CA ASP A 64 5.47 -7.02 10.15
C ASP A 64 6.74 -6.23 9.81
N GLU A 65 7.49 -6.70 8.80
CA GLU A 65 8.64 -5.95 8.27
C GLU A 65 8.22 -4.61 7.68
N ALA A 66 7.09 -4.56 6.96
CA ALA A 66 6.57 -3.31 6.40
C ALA A 66 6.19 -2.29 7.49
N ILE A 67 5.52 -2.75 8.55
CA ILE A 67 5.14 -1.91 9.69
C ILE A 67 6.41 -1.41 10.41
N THR A 68 7.36 -2.31 10.67
CA THR A 68 8.62 -1.97 11.33
C THR A 68 9.41 -0.93 10.52
N LEU A 69 9.48 -1.12 9.20
CA LEU A 69 10.13 -0.17 8.29
C LEU A 69 9.44 1.20 8.32
N ALA A 70 8.10 1.23 8.23
CA ALA A 70 7.33 2.46 8.30
C ALA A 70 7.61 3.24 9.60
N ILE A 71 7.57 2.56 10.74
CA ILE A 71 7.83 3.16 12.06
C ILE A 71 9.28 3.67 12.14
N THR A 72 10.24 2.88 11.66
CA THR A 72 11.67 3.25 11.65
C THR A 72 11.93 4.51 10.82
N LEU A 73 11.19 4.68 9.72
CA LEU A 73 11.25 5.86 8.87
C LEU A 73 10.42 7.05 9.41
N GLY A 74 9.80 6.92 10.59
CA GLY A 74 9.05 8.00 11.25
C GLY A 74 7.58 8.12 10.80
N TYR A 75 7.04 7.13 10.08
CA TYR A 75 5.64 7.14 9.66
C TYR A 75 4.75 6.47 10.71
N HIS A 76 3.91 7.28 11.36
CA HIS A 76 2.96 6.81 12.38
C HIS A 76 1.56 6.50 11.82
N ARG A 77 1.23 7.03 10.63
CA ARG A 77 -0.04 6.74 9.94
C ARG A 77 0.22 5.66 8.90
N ILE A 78 -0.20 4.44 9.20
CA ILE A 78 0.04 3.25 8.38
C ILE A 78 -1.29 2.75 7.82
N TYR A 79 -1.34 2.53 6.52
CA TYR A 79 -2.53 2.13 5.79
C TYR A 79 -2.29 0.85 4.99
N GLY A 80 -3.17 -0.14 5.15
CA GLY A 80 -3.23 -1.31 4.29
C GLY A 80 -4.10 -1.03 3.06
N VAL A 81 -3.50 -1.05 1.87
CA VAL A 81 -4.19 -0.68 0.61
C VAL A 81 -4.72 -1.91 -0.14
N GLY A 82 -4.38 -3.11 0.32
CA GLY A 82 -5.03 -4.35 -0.09
C GLY A 82 -4.11 -5.41 -0.68
N GLY A 83 -4.77 -6.51 -1.04
CA GLY A 83 -4.20 -7.83 -1.30
C GLY A 83 -4.75 -8.84 -0.28
N ALA A 84 -5.30 -9.96 -0.73
CA ALA A 84 -5.90 -10.98 0.16
C ALA A 84 -4.90 -11.47 1.23
N GLY A 85 -3.60 -11.47 0.92
CA GLY A 85 -2.53 -11.81 1.86
C GLY A 85 -2.18 -10.71 2.86
N ILE A 86 -2.59 -9.45 2.64
CA ILE A 86 -2.37 -8.34 3.59
C ILE A 86 -3.47 -8.33 4.67
N TYR A 87 -4.70 -8.72 4.32
CA TYR A 87 -5.83 -8.78 5.26
C TYR A 87 -5.88 -10.06 6.11
N ALA A 88 -5.10 -11.08 5.74
CA ALA A 88 -5.04 -12.36 6.46
C ALA A 88 -3.90 -12.44 7.49
N ALA A 89 -3.05 -11.41 7.55
CA ALA A 89 -1.92 -11.29 8.47
C ALA A 89 -2.32 -10.59 9.76
#